data_AF-A0A956P4Z2-F1
#
_entry.id   AF-A0A956P4Z2-F1
#
_cell.length_a   1.000
_cell.length_b   1.000
_cell.length_c   1.000
_cell.angle_alpha   90.00
_cell.angle_beta   90.00
_cell.angle_gamma   90.00
#
_symmetry.space_group_name_H-M   'P 1'
#
loop_
_entity.id
_entity.type
_entity.pdbx_description
1 polymer ?
#
loop_
_entity_poly.entity_id
_entity_poly.type
_entity_poly.pdbx_seq_one_letter_code
_entity_poly.pdbx_strand_id
1 'polypeptide(L)'
;AGVAKGTMYLYFENKDELYMALLEYRARLWAASAIEALKSRRAPLGIEDVVDAISGHIFEHHEVLILGTIANSSMEVDIDRDDELTFRAGLAELMRQVGEALEKSLPGLKPGMGATMFMRSLAYILGIWQLIAPDPAMEVIRERAELAPFRLEFEREVKAGLTALWAGTITAVAATRS
;
A
#
# COMPACT_ATOMS: atom_id res chain seq x y z
N ALA A 1 2.21 25.02 -17.18
CA ALA A 1 1.61 25.98 -16.23
C ALA A 1 1.73 25.35 -14.85
N GLY A 2 2.59 25.79 -13.93
CA GLY A 2 2.88 27.18 -13.57
C GLY A 2 2.07 27.61 -12.34
N VAL A 3 1.80 26.71 -11.39
CA VAL A 3 1.18 27.09 -10.11
C VAL A 3 2.27 27.73 -9.27
N ALA A 4 2.10 29.02 -8.96
CA ALA A 4 3.04 29.77 -8.14
C ALA A 4 3.19 29.12 -6.77
N LYS A 5 4.43 29.04 -6.27
CA LYS A 5 4.81 28.51 -4.94
C LYS A 5 4.02 29.09 -3.76
N GLY A 6 3.27 30.19 -3.95
CA GLY A 6 2.53 30.90 -2.90
C GLY A 6 1.11 30.40 -2.63
N THR A 7 0.50 29.54 -3.45
CA THR A 7 -0.94 29.18 -3.27
C THR A 7 -1.15 27.90 -2.46
N MET A 8 -0.15 27.03 -2.30
CA MET A 8 -0.26 25.83 -1.45
C MET A 8 -0.19 26.15 0.05
N TYR A 9 0.56 27.19 0.44
CA TYR A 9 0.67 27.64 1.85
C TYR A 9 -0.60 28.32 2.39
N LEU A 10 -1.64 28.48 1.56
CA LEU A 10 -2.93 29.04 2.01
C LEU A 10 -3.83 27.99 2.68
N TYR A 11 -3.53 26.70 2.52
CA TYR A 11 -4.37 25.60 2.98
C TYR A 11 -3.69 24.69 4.02
N PHE A 12 -2.38 24.84 4.21
CA PHE A 12 -1.59 24.00 5.11
C PHE A 12 -0.62 24.89 5.88
N GLU A 13 -0.60 24.73 7.20
CA GLU A 13 0.25 25.52 8.10
C GLU A 13 1.72 25.14 7.93
N ASN A 14 1.99 23.87 7.62
CA ASN A 14 3.34 23.36 7.42
C ASN A 14 3.44 22.28 6.33
N LYS A 15 4.67 21.84 6.06
CA LYS A 15 5.00 20.86 5.03
C LYS A 15 4.44 19.47 5.35
N ASP A 16 4.32 19.12 6.63
CA ASP A 16 3.88 17.81 7.08
C ASP A 16 2.36 17.64 6.95
N GLU A 17 1.59 18.69 7.20
CA GLU A 17 0.16 18.72 6.88
C GLU A 17 -0.10 18.53 5.39
N LEU A 18 0.66 19.22 4.54
CA LEU A 18 0.59 19.02 3.09
C LEU A 18 0.93 17.56 2.71
N TYR A 19 1.96 16.98 3.34
CA TYR A 19 2.32 15.59 3.10
C TYR A 19 1.25 14.60 3.57
N MET A 20 0.67 14.79 4.75
CA MET A 20 -0.42 13.97 5.27
C MET A 20 -1.63 14.02 4.34
N ALA A 21 -2.05 15.22 3.95
CA ALA A 21 -3.18 15.40 3.04
C ALA A 21 -2.92 14.76 1.67
N LEU A 22 -1.70 14.88 1.15
CA LEU A 22 -1.32 14.26 -0.12
C LEU A 22 -1.26 12.73 0.00
N LEU A 23 -0.70 12.20 1.09
CA LEU A 23 -0.66 10.76 1.36
C LEU A 23 -2.07 10.20 1.49
N GLU A 24 -2.95 10.88 2.23
CA GLU A 24 -4.34 10.48 2.35
C GLU A 24 -5.04 10.46 0.99
N TYR A 25 -4.86 11.52 0.18
CA TYR A 25 -5.42 11.59 -1.16
C TYR A 25 -4.95 10.42 -2.04
N ARG A 26 -3.65 10.10 -2.04
CA ARG A 26 -3.11 8.97 -2.80
C ARG A 26 -3.58 7.62 -2.26
N ALA A 27 -3.69 7.47 -0.94
CA ALA A 27 -4.24 6.27 -0.31
C ALA A 27 -5.72 6.06 -0.69
N ARG A 28 -6.51 7.13 -0.79
CA ARG A 28 -7.92 7.08 -1.25
C ARG A 28 -8.01 6.60 -2.69
N LEU A 29 -7.16 7.12 -3.59
CA LEU A 29 -7.12 6.67 -4.99
C LEU A 29 -6.75 5.19 -5.11
N TRP A 30 -5.74 4.75 -4.35
CA TRP A 30 -5.33 3.36 -4.33
C TRP A 30 -6.46 2.44 -3.81
N ALA A 31 -7.07 2.80 -2.67
CA ALA A 31 -8.19 2.05 -2.10
C ALA A 31 -9.36 1.95 -3.07
N ALA A 32 -9.74 3.06 -3.73
CA ALA A 32 -10.81 3.08 -4.71
C ALA A 32 -10.48 2.19 -5.92
N SER A 33 -9.25 2.25 -6.42
CA SER A 33 -8.79 1.41 -7.53
C SER A 33 -8.84 -0.07 -7.17
N ALA A 34 -8.38 -0.46 -5.98
CA ALA A 34 -8.43 -1.83 -5.51
C ALA A 34 -9.88 -2.34 -5.38
N ILE A 35 -10.77 -1.53 -4.80
CA ILE A 35 -12.20 -1.88 -4.67
C ILE A 35 -12.85 -2.06 -6.05
N GLU A 36 -12.58 -1.16 -7.00
CA GLU A 36 -13.12 -1.24 -8.35
C GLU A 36 -12.59 -2.48 -9.10
N ALA A 37 -11.29 -2.76 -8.95
CA ALA A 37 -10.67 -3.96 -9.52
C ALA A 37 -11.28 -5.24 -8.95
N LEU A 38 -11.61 -5.29 -7.65
CA LEU A 38 -12.31 -6.44 -7.06
C LEU A 38 -13.73 -6.58 -7.61
N LYS A 39 -14.48 -5.48 -7.73
CA LYS A 39 -15.89 -5.47 -8.19
C LYS A 39 -16.06 -5.80 -9.66
N SER A 40 -15.09 -5.44 -10.50
CA SER A 40 -15.14 -5.67 -11.95
C SER A 40 -14.92 -7.13 -12.33
N ARG A 41 -14.49 -7.99 -11.39
CA ARG A 41 -14.26 -9.42 -11.61
C ARG A 41 -15.45 -10.26 -11.14
N ARG A 42 -15.62 -11.43 -11.75
CA ARG A 42 -16.70 -12.37 -11.39
C ARG A 42 -16.27 -13.25 -10.21
N ALA A 43 -16.98 -13.14 -9.09
CA ALA A 43 -16.76 -13.96 -7.90
C ALA A 43 -17.12 -15.45 -8.13
N PRO A 44 -16.51 -16.39 -7.37
CA PRO A 44 -15.49 -16.17 -6.34
C PRO A 44 -14.12 -15.85 -6.95
N LEU A 45 -13.39 -14.93 -6.34
CA LEU A 45 -12.05 -14.59 -6.78
C LEU A 45 -11.02 -15.57 -6.21
N GLY A 46 -9.93 -15.76 -6.95
CA GLY A 46 -8.72 -16.43 -6.47
C GLY A 46 -7.78 -15.48 -5.75
N ILE A 47 -6.70 -16.03 -5.18
CA ILE A 47 -5.64 -15.23 -4.56
C ILE A 47 -4.96 -14.32 -5.59
N GLU A 48 -4.71 -14.84 -6.80
CA GLU A 48 -4.08 -14.06 -7.88
C GLU A 48 -4.92 -12.84 -8.27
N ASP A 49 -6.25 -12.99 -8.39
CA ASP A 49 -7.17 -11.88 -8.66
C ASP A 49 -7.09 -10.79 -7.58
N VAL A 50 -6.99 -11.20 -6.31
CA VAL A 50 -6.86 -10.29 -5.17
C VAL A 50 -5.52 -9.57 -5.20
N VAL A 51 -4.42 -10.30 -5.43
CA VAL A 51 -3.07 -9.74 -5.52
C VAL A 51 -2.99 -8.73 -6.67
N ASP A 52 -3.54 -9.06 -7.83
CA ASP A 52 -3.60 -8.13 -8.97
C ASP A 52 -4.47 -6.90 -8.66
N ALA A 53 -5.61 -7.09 -7.97
CA ALA A 53 -6.47 -5.96 -7.60
C ALA A 53 -5.78 -4.97 -6.64
N ILE A 54 -5.05 -5.46 -5.65
CA ILE A 54 -4.36 -4.60 -4.67
C ILE A 54 -3.06 -4.01 -5.22
N SER A 55 -2.38 -4.68 -6.16
CA SER A 55 -1.07 -4.27 -6.66
C SER A 55 -1.11 -3.51 -8.00
N GLY A 56 -2.17 -3.63 -8.80
CA GLY A 56 -2.22 -3.04 -10.14
C GLY A 56 -1.99 -1.53 -10.15
N HIS A 57 -2.71 -0.78 -9.31
CA HIS A 57 -2.57 0.69 -9.25
C HIS A 57 -1.17 1.15 -8.85
N ILE A 58 -0.53 0.46 -7.90
CA ILE A 58 0.76 0.87 -7.36
C ILE A 58 1.93 0.54 -8.28
N PHE A 59 1.73 -0.27 -9.33
CA PHE A 59 2.75 -0.49 -10.34
C PHE A 59 2.81 0.65 -11.36
N GLU A 60 1.67 1.32 -11.59
CA GLU A 60 1.60 2.51 -12.46
C GLU A 60 1.77 3.82 -11.68
N HIS A 61 1.43 3.83 -10.39
CA HIS A 61 1.40 5.03 -9.53
C HIS A 61 2.14 4.82 -8.21
N HIS A 62 3.43 5.16 -8.19
CA HIS A 62 4.32 4.90 -7.04
C HIS A 62 4.20 5.96 -5.94
N GLU A 63 3.40 7.02 -6.13
CA GLU A 63 3.37 8.18 -5.24
C GLU A 63 2.93 7.82 -3.81
N VAL A 64 2.00 6.88 -3.66
CA VAL A 64 1.56 6.41 -2.33
C VAL A 64 2.70 5.69 -1.59
N LEU A 65 3.60 5.02 -2.30
CA LEU A 65 4.74 4.30 -1.72
C LEU A 65 5.86 5.25 -1.31
N ILE A 66 6.13 6.25 -2.15
CA ILE A 66 7.08 7.34 -1.86
C ILE A 66 6.62 8.08 -0.61
N LEU A 67 5.37 8.55 -0.59
CA LEU A 67 4.81 9.30 0.54
C LEU A 67 4.69 8.45 1.80
N GLY A 68 4.26 7.19 1.68
CA GLY A 68 4.15 6.27 2.82
C GLY A 68 5.48 5.91 3.46
N THR A 69 6.56 5.86 2.67
CA THR A 69 7.92 5.65 3.19
C THR A 69 8.41 6.85 4.00
N ILE A 70 8.13 8.07 3.51
CA ILE A 70 8.48 9.33 4.17
C ILE A 70 7.71 9.48 5.48
N ALA A 71 6.39 9.28 5.46
CA ALA A 71 5.50 9.47 6.62
C ALA A 71 5.91 8.64 7.85
N ASN A 72 6.42 7.43 7.67
CA ASN A 72 6.85 6.59 8.80
C ASN A 72 8.21 6.98 9.41
N SER A 73 8.96 7.90 8.79
CA SER A 73 10.36 8.18 9.15
C SER A 73 10.68 9.65 9.43
N SER A 74 9.86 10.60 8.92
CA SER A 74 10.26 12.01 8.85
C SER A 74 9.17 13.02 9.14
N MET A 75 8.06 12.64 9.78
CA MET A 75 7.10 13.63 10.27
C MET A 75 7.75 14.34 11.47
N GLU A 76 7.91 15.67 11.37
CA GLU A 76 8.53 16.50 12.40
C GLU A 76 7.63 16.55 13.64
N VAL A 77 8.21 16.97 14.78
CA VAL A 77 7.60 16.89 16.12
C VAL A 77 6.38 17.81 16.30
N ASP A 78 6.11 18.70 15.35
CA ASP A 78 5.16 19.82 15.50
C ASP A 78 3.76 19.57 14.92
N ILE A 79 3.40 18.34 14.57
CA ILE A 79 2.01 18.02 14.16
C ILE A 79 1.10 18.00 15.38
N ASP A 80 -0.03 18.70 15.30
CA ASP A 80 -1.05 18.64 16.35
C ASP A 80 -1.60 17.21 16.50
N ARG A 81 -1.77 16.78 17.74
CA ARG A 81 -2.18 15.40 18.04
C ARG A 81 -3.56 15.07 17.48
N ASP A 82 -4.48 16.03 17.45
CA ASP A 82 -5.83 15.81 16.92
C ASP A 82 -5.82 15.68 15.40
N ASP A 83 -4.91 16.37 14.71
CA ASP A 83 -4.70 16.22 13.27
C ASP A 83 -4.10 14.85 12.93
N GLU A 84 -3.11 14.38 13.71
CA GLU A 84 -2.54 13.04 13.53
C GLU A 84 -3.61 11.94 13.74
N LEU A 85 -4.46 12.08 14.76
CA LEU A 85 -5.55 11.14 15.03
C LEU A 85 -6.61 11.16 13.92
N THR A 86 -6.96 12.34 13.42
CA THR A 86 -7.91 12.51 12.32
C THR A 86 -7.39 11.84 11.05
N PHE A 87 -6.12 12.06 10.71
CA PHE A 87 -5.45 11.41 9.60
C PHE A 87 -5.44 9.88 9.73
N ARG A 88 -5.04 9.35 10.91
CA ARG A 88 -5.04 7.91 11.18
C ARG A 88 -6.44 7.29 11.10
N ALA A 89 -7.46 7.99 11.57
CA ALA A 89 -8.86 7.55 11.47
C ALA A 89 -9.31 7.47 10.00
N GLY A 90 -8.92 8.45 9.17
CA GLY A 90 -9.17 8.44 7.73
C GLY A 90 -8.54 7.21 7.04
N LEU A 91 -7.27 6.92 7.34
CA LEU A 91 -6.60 5.73 6.82
C LEU A 91 -7.27 4.43 7.30
N ALA A 92 -7.64 4.34 8.58
CA ALA A 92 -8.30 3.16 9.13
C ALA A 92 -9.65 2.87 8.44
N GLU A 93 -10.39 3.92 8.11
CA GLU A 93 -11.65 3.81 7.37
C GLU A 93 -11.44 3.29 5.94
N LEU A 94 -10.38 3.72 5.24
CA LEU A 94 -10.02 3.17 3.93
C LEU A 94 -9.65 1.68 4.04
N MET A 95 -8.87 1.30 5.05
CA MET A 95 -8.50 -0.10 5.29
C MET A 95 -9.74 -0.96 5.52
N ARG A 96 -10.72 -0.44 6.27
CA ARG A 96 -12.00 -1.12 6.50
C ARG A 96 -12.79 -1.31 5.20
N GLN A 97 -12.92 -0.26 4.37
CA GLN A 97 -13.67 -0.33 3.11
C GLN A 97 -13.06 -1.35 2.13
N VAL A 98 -11.73 -1.33 1.97
CA VAL A 98 -11.03 -2.32 1.13
C VAL A 98 -11.18 -3.71 1.73
N GLY A 99 -11.03 -3.84 3.05
CA GLY A 99 -11.20 -5.09 3.77
C GLY A 99 -12.56 -5.75 3.57
N GLU A 100 -13.64 -4.97 3.64
CA GLU A 100 -14.99 -5.47 3.38
C GLU A 100 -15.19 -5.91 1.92
N ALA A 101 -14.58 -5.21 0.97
CA ALA A 101 -14.61 -5.62 -0.44
C ALA A 101 -13.86 -6.95 -0.63
N LEU A 102 -12.71 -7.12 0.03
CA LEU A 102 -11.93 -8.36 0.01
C LEU A 102 -12.71 -9.54 0.61
N GLU A 103 -13.31 -9.35 1.79
CA GLU A 103 -14.09 -10.38 2.48
C GLU A 103 -15.31 -10.85 1.68
N LYS A 104 -15.94 -9.94 0.92
CA LYS A 104 -17.05 -10.29 0.02
C LYS A 104 -16.57 -11.04 -1.23
N SER A 105 -15.34 -10.81 -1.68
CA SER A 105 -14.84 -11.28 -2.98
C SER A 105 -14.05 -12.58 -2.88
N LEU A 106 -13.32 -12.79 -1.78
CA LEU A 106 -12.45 -13.95 -1.55
C LEU A 106 -13.04 -14.88 -0.46
N PRO A 107 -13.57 -16.04 -0.83
CA PRO A 107 -14.04 -17.03 0.12
C PRO A 107 -12.91 -17.46 1.09
N GLY A 108 -13.24 -17.60 2.37
CA GLY A 108 -12.30 -18.06 3.40
C GLY A 108 -11.84 -16.97 4.36
N LEU A 109 -11.98 -15.70 4.01
CA LEU A 109 -11.76 -14.59 4.94
C LEU A 109 -12.92 -14.50 5.96
N LYS A 110 -12.57 -14.25 7.22
CA LYS A 110 -13.54 -13.91 8.28
C LYS A 110 -13.72 -12.38 8.36
N PRO A 111 -14.83 -11.89 8.95
CA PRO A 111 -14.99 -10.47 9.22
C PRO A 111 -13.78 -9.86 9.94
N GLY A 112 -13.28 -8.73 9.44
CA GLY A 112 -12.09 -8.02 9.93
C GLY A 112 -10.75 -8.53 9.39
N MET A 113 -10.71 -9.71 8.76
CA MET A 113 -9.47 -10.25 8.19
C MET A 113 -9.04 -9.50 6.93
N GLY A 114 -9.99 -9.01 6.13
CA GLY A 114 -9.69 -8.28 4.90
C GLY A 114 -8.86 -7.02 5.19
N ALA A 115 -9.28 -6.23 6.18
CA ALA A 115 -8.56 -5.01 6.57
C ALA A 115 -7.17 -5.34 7.12
N THR A 116 -7.07 -6.38 7.95
CA THR A 116 -5.78 -6.87 8.49
C THR A 116 -4.84 -7.31 7.36
N MET A 117 -5.35 -8.05 6.38
CA MET A 117 -4.55 -8.53 5.25
C MET A 117 -4.14 -7.42 4.30
N PHE A 118 -5.00 -6.43 4.09
CA PHE A 118 -4.67 -5.26 3.29
C PHE A 118 -3.57 -4.42 3.95
N MET A 119 -3.65 -4.19 5.27
CA MET A 119 -2.59 -3.50 6.03
C MET A 119 -1.25 -4.26 5.97
N ARG A 120 -1.26 -5.59 6.10
CA ARG A 120 -0.06 -6.43 5.95
C ARG A 120 0.51 -6.36 4.54
N SER A 121 -0.36 -6.32 3.54
CA SER A 121 0.04 -6.16 2.14
C SER A 121 0.74 -4.81 1.93
N LEU A 122 0.17 -3.71 2.46
CA LEU A 122 0.81 -2.39 2.43
C LEU A 122 2.20 -2.42 3.09
N ALA A 123 2.32 -2.99 4.29
CA ALA A 123 3.60 -3.09 4.99
C ALA A 123 4.65 -3.88 4.18
N TYR A 124 4.25 -4.99 3.56
CA TYR A 124 5.11 -5.77 2.69
C TYR A 124 5.55 -4.98 1.45
N ILE A 125 4.61 -4.36 0.74
CA ILE A 125 4.90 -3.54 -0.45
C ILE A 125 5.86 -2.40 -0.11
N LEU A 126 5.63 -1.67 0.99
CA LEU A 126 6.52 -0.60 1.42
C LEU A 126 7.93 -1.12 1.74
N GLY A 127 8.05 -2.29 2.36
CA GLY A 127 9.33 -2.93 2.62
C GLY A 127 10.09 -3.26 1.33
N ILE A 128 9.42 -3.84 0.34
CA ILE A 128 10.02 -4.12 -0.98
C ILE A 128 10.38 -2.82 -1.70
N TRP A 129 9.49 -1.82 -1.67
CA TRP A 129 9.76 -0.51 -2.27
C TRP A 129 11.01 0.14 -1.67
N GLN A 130 11.22 0.10 -0.35
CA GLN A 130 12.43 0.65 0.28
C GLN A 130 13.73 -0.02 -0.17
N LEU A 131 13.68 -1.27 -0.61
CA LEU A 131 14.85 -2.00 -1.11
C LEU A 131 15.15 -1.73 -2.59
N ILE A 132 14.18 -1.20 -3.34
CA ILE A 132 14.24 -1.06 -4.81
C ILE A 132 14.15 0.40 -5.26
N ALA A 133 13.64 1.29 -4.39
CA ALA A 133 13.42 2.69 -4.69
C ALA A 133 14.68 3.32 -5.31
N PRO A 134 14.53 4.29 -6.24
CA PRO A 134 15.61 4.76 -7.10
C PRO A 134 16.87 5.16 -6.31
N ASP A 135 17.84 4.24 -6.26
CA ASP A 135 19.13 4.43 -5.63
C ASP A 135 20.21 4.38 -6.74
N PRO A 136 21.06 5.42 -6.86
CA PRO A 136 22.21 5.41 -7.76
C PRO A 136 23.08 4.14 -7.65
N ALA A 137 23.09 3.46 -6.50
CA ALA A 137 23.81 2.20 -6.30
C ALA A 137 23.20 1.00 -7.06
N MET A 138 21.95 1.08 -7.53
CA MET A 138 21.26 -0.04 -8.19
C MET A 138 21.91 -0.48 -9.50
N GLU A 139 22.54 0.44 -10.24
CA GLU A 139 23.30 0.09 -11.44
C GLU A 139 24.53 -0.78 -11.09
N VAL A 140 25.24 -0.42 -10.01
CA VAL A 140 26.39 -1.20 -9.52
C VAL A 140 25.96 -2.58 -9.00
N ILE A 141 24.81 -2.65 -8.32
CA ILE A 141 24.21 -3.90 -7.84
C ILE A 141 23.84 -4.83 -9.02
N ARG A 142 23.31 -4.25 -10.11
CA ARG A 142 22.92 -5.01 -11.30
C ARG A 142 24.10 -5.69 -11.98
N GLU A 143 25.29 -5.10 -11.94
CA GLU A 143 26.49 -5.62 -12.61
C GLU A 143 27.28 -6.65 -11.77
N ARG A 144 27.24 -6.58 -10.43
CA ARG A 144 28.06 -7.41 -9.53
C ARG A 144 27.38 -8.70 -9.09
N ALA A 145 27.93 -9.86 -9.48
CA ALA A 145 27.29 -11.17 -9.26
C ALA A 145 27.10 -11.51 -7.76
N GLU A 146 28.03 -11.07 -6.91
CA GLU A 146 27.96 -11.22 -5.46
C GLU A 146 26.80 -10.44 -4.81
N LEU A 147 26.23 -9.45 -5.51
CA LEU A 147 25.09 -8.65 -5.08
C LEU A 147 23.75 -9.15 -5.67
N ALA A 148 23.74 -10.34 -6.29
CA ALA A 148 22.53 -10.91 -6.88
C ALA A 148 21.26 -10.89 -5.97
N PRO A 149 21.35 -11.10 -4.64
CA PRO A 149 20.18 -11.02 -3.76
C PRO A 149 19.47 -9.65 -3.73
N PHE A 150 20.15 -8.56 -4.09
CA PHE A 150 19.59 -7.21 -4.13
C PHE A 150 19.03 -6.83 -5.51
N ARG A 151 19.11 -7.73 -6.51
CA ARG A 151 18.56 -7.52 -7.86
C ARG A 151 17.08 -7.85 -7.93
N LEU A 152 16.33 -7.22 -7.04
CA LEU A 152 14.88 -7.39 -6.94
C LEU A 152 14.19 -6.67 -8.11
N GLU A 153 13.13 -7.28 -8.63
CA GLU A 153 12.26 -6.67 -9.64
C GLU A 153 10.92 -6.37 -8.95
N PHE A 154 10.51 -5.10 -8.94
CA PHE A 154 9.48 -4.62 -8.01
C PHE A 154 8.16 -5.37 -8.18
N GLU A 155 7.66 -5.48 -9.41
CA GLU A 155 6.36 -6.13 -9.65
C GLU A 155 6.42 -7.61 -9.30
N ARG A 156 7.48 -8.30 -9.74
CA ARG A 156 7.67 -9.73 -9.49
C ARG A 156 7.75 -10.04 -8.01
N GLU A 157 8.54 -9.29 -7.23
CA GLU A 157 8.68 -9.54 -5.80
C GLU A 157 7.37 -9.23 -5.06
N VAL A 158 6.70 -8.12 -5.39
CA VAL A 158 5.39 -7.79 -4.80
C VAL A 158 4.37 -8.90 -5.09
N LYS A 159 4.22 -9.33 -6.34
CA LYS A 159 3.25 -10.38 -6.69
C LYS A 159 3.57 -11.72 -6.03
N ALA A 160 4.82 -12.14 -6.05
CA ALA A 160 5.24 -13.42 -5.47
C ALA A 160 5.04 -13.45 -3.95
N GLY A 161 5.50 -12.41 -3.25
CA GLY A 161 5.39 -12.36 -1.79
C GLY A 161 3.97 -12.16 -1.29
N LEU A 162 3.17 -11.33 -1.97
CA LEU A 162 1.76 -11.19 -1.62
C LEU A 162 1.01 -12.51 -1.86
N THR A 163 1.22 -13.17 -3.00
CA THR A 163 0.60 -14.49 -3.26
C THR A 163 0.91 -15.48 -2.14
N ALA A 164 2.17 -15.55 -1.70
CA ALA A 164 2.57 -16.41 -0.59
C ALA A 164 1.93 -16.02 0.75
N LEU A 165 1.90 -14.71 1.07
CA LEU A 165 1.29 -14.18 2.30
C LEU A 165 -0.22 -14.49 2.38
N TRP A 166 -0.92 -14.27 1.27
CA TRP A 166 -2.35 -14.53 1.15
C TRP A 166 -2.66 -16.03 1.21
N ALA A 167 -1.92 -16.86 0.46
CA ALA A 167 -2.07 -18.31 0.50
C ALA A 167 -1.85 -18.88 1.90
N GLY A 168 -0.74 -18.51 2.56
CA GLY A 168 -0.43 -18.97 3.92
C GLY A 168 -1.52 -18.59 4.93
N THR A 169 -2.11 -17.40 4.80
CA THR A 169 -3.20 -16.97 5.67
C THR A 169 -4.48 -17.78 5.42
N ILE A 170 -4.90 -17.95 4.16
CA ILE A 170 -6.13 -18.68 3.83
C ILE A 170 -6.02 -20.15 4.26
N THR A 171 -4.87 -20.80 4.03
CA THR A 171 -4.63 -22.18 4.47
C THR A 171 -4.68 -22.31 5.99
N ALA A 172 -4.05 -21.40 6.74
CA ALA A 172 -4.09 -21.42 8.21
C ALA A 172 -5.52 -21.26 8.76
N VAL A 173 -6.33 -20.39 8.13
CA VAL A 173 -7.75 -20.23 8.50
C VAL A 173 -8.55 -21.50 8.24
N ALA A 174 -8.31 -22.17 7.12
CA ALA A 174 -8.98 -23.43 6.79
C ALA A 174 -8.62 -24.53 7.80
N ALA A 175 -7.35 -24.65 8.19
CA ALA A 175 -6.88 -25.63 9.18
C ALA A 175 -7.44 -25.39 10.59
N THR A 176 -7.82 -24.17 10.94
CA THR A 176 -8.45 -23.86 12.24
C THR A 176 -9.95 -24.22 12.25
N ARG A 177 -10.54 -24.59 11.10
CA ARG A 177 -11.96 -24.98 10.96
C ARG A 177 -12.16 -26.51 10.93
N SER A 178 -11.10 -27.30 10.74
CA SER A 178 -11.10 -28.77 10.79
C SER A 178 -10.80 -29.27 12.19
#